data_AF-A0A923TP08-F1
#
_entry.id   AF-A0A923TP08-F1
#
_cell.length_a   1.000
_cell.length_b   1.000
_cell.length_c   1.000
_cell.angle_alpha   90.00
_cell.angle_beta   90.00
_cell.angle_gamma   90.00
#
_symmetry.space_group_name_H-M   'P 1'
#
loop_
_entity.id
_entity.type
_entity.pdbx_description
1 polymer ?
#
loop_
_entity_poly.entity_id
_entity_poly.type
_entity_poly.pdbx_seq_one_letter_code
_entity_poly.pdbx_strand_id
1 'polypeptide(L)'
;SEPGVLVRFAATAEELDDADLVVVPGTRATVADLAWLRSRGLDAVLASRAAAGRPVLGICGGYQLLGLSITDDVESRRGTVPGLGLLPVRTVFGAEKVLGRPTGAYGPHPVTTAYEIHHGVITVEGGEHLFSPGEGCRQGSVLGTVWHGALESDGVRRALLAEVAQAAGRQWEPGNASFEGVRQARLDALGDLVADHLDTDAVMQLLDSGAPANLPFVPPGAPAQAATPAPSLRAAAAASLDTDTRLNITTPATNRNPAATRKPADQPDTSAS
;
A
#
# COMPACT_ATOMS: atom_id res chain seq x y z
N SER A 1 -17.06 5.84 -0.01
CA SER A 1 -16.74 5.67 -1.46
C SER A 1 -17.14 6.96 -2.15
N GLU A 2 -16.31 7.45 -3.06
CA GLU A 2 -16.64 8.65 -3.83
C GLU A 2 -17.42 8.27 -5.11
N PRO A 3 -18.54 8.93 -5.42
CA PRO A 3 -19.29 8.72 -6.66
C PRO A 3 -18.41 9.00 -7.88
N GLY A 4 -18.61 8.26 -8.96
CA GLY A 4 -17.86 8.47 -10.20
C GLY A 4 -16.37 8.10 -10.12
N VAL A 5 -15.89 7.54 -9.01
CA VAL A 5 -14.51 7.04 -8.87
C VAL A 5 -14.49 5.53 -8.94
N LEU A 6 -13.59 5.01 -9.78
CA LEU A 6 -13.34 3.60 -9.99
C LEU A 6 -11.90 3.31 -9.58
N VAL A 7 -11.70 2.35 -8.68
CA VAL A 7 -10.37 1.93 -8.23
C VAL A 7 -10.11 0.51 -8.71
N ARG A 8 -8.99 0.29 -9.41
CA ARG A 8 -8.58 -1.02 -9.95
C ARG A 8 -7.11 -1.32 -9.67
N PHE A 9 -6.78 -2.60 -9.69
CA PHE A 9 -5.38 -3.03 -9.75
C PHE A 9 -4.98 -3.24 -11.21
N ALA A 10 -3.87 -2.65 -11.65
CA ALA A 10 -3.27 -2.94 -12.94
C ALA A 10 -2.26 -4.07 -12.84
N ALA A 11 -2.31 -4.99 -13.79
CA ALA A 11 -1.29 -6.00 -14.00
C ALA A 11 -0.45 -5.72 -15.27
N THR A 12 -0.87 -4.75 -16.08
CA THR A 12 -0.28 -4.43 -17.39
C THR A 12 0.07 -2.94 -17.52
N ALA A 13 0.94 -2.65 -18.50
CA ALA A 13 1.37 -1.29 -18.81
C ALA A 13 0.23 -0.45 -19.38
N GLU A 14 -0.60 -1.05 -20.23
CA GLU A 14 -1.75 -0.39 -20.87
C GLU A 14 -2.78 0.07 -19.84
N GLU A 15 -3.06 -0.76 -18.82
CA GLU A 15 -3.98 -0.40 -17.74
C GLU A 15 -3.47 0.78 -16.89
N LEU A 16 -2.14 0.87 -16.68
CA LEU A 16 -1.55 2.03 -16.01
C LEU A 16 -1.61 3.28 -16.89
N ASP A 17 -1.44 3.11 -18.21
CA ASP A 17 -1.46 4.23 -19.12
C ASP A 17 -2.86 4.81 -19.28
N ASP A 18 -3.95 4.05 -19.19
CA ASP A 18 -5.32 4.60 -19.31
C ASP A 18 -5.82 5.33 -18.04
N ALA A 19 -5.14 5.18 -16.90
CA ALA A 19 -5.61 5.74 -15.64
C ALA A 19 -5.58 7.29 -15.59
N ASP A 20 -6.53 7.91 -14.88
CA ASP A 20 -6.50 9.34 -14.56
C ASP A 20 -5.51 9.62 -13.42
N LEU A 21 -5.38 8.69 -12.46
CA LEU A 21 -4.37 8.69 -11.41
C LEU A 21 -3.76 7.30 -11.26
N VAL A 22 -2.43 7.23 -11.23
CA VAL A 22 -1.72 6.01 -10.80
C VAL A 22 -1.27 6.16 -9.36
N VAL A 23 -1.68 5.25 -8.48
CA VAL A 23 -1.19 5.17 -7.09
C VAL A 23 -0.16 4.06 -7.00
N VAL A 24 1.08 4.40 -6.65
CA VAL A 24 2.15 3.45 -6.36
C VAL A 24 2.18 3.23 -4.84
N PRO A 25 1.66 2.11 -4.33
CA PRO A 25 1.74 1.80 -2.91
C PRO A 25 3.13 1.30 -2.54
N GLY A 26 3.48 1.41 -1.27
CA GLY A 26 4.64 0.73 -0.71
C GLY A 26 4.34 -0.72 -0.35
N THR A 27 5.38 -1.56 -0.42
CA THR A 27 5.42 -2.85 0.27
C THR A 27 6.57 -2.87 1.27
N ARG A 28 6.77 -4.01 1.95
CA ARG A 28 7.95 -4.25 2.82
C ARG A 28 9.20 -4.71 2.04
N ALA A 29 9.19 -4.60 0.71
CA ALA A 29 10.26 -5.08 -0.16
C ALA A 29 10.56 -4.05 -1.26
N THR A 30 10.78 -2.78 -0.88
CA THR A 30 10.91 -1.64 -1.80
C THR A 30 11.90 -1.90 -2.95
N VAL A 31 13.12 -2.38 -2.66
CA VAL A 31 14.12 -2.63 -3.73
C VAL A 31 13.70 -3.78 -4.67
N ALA A 32 13.00 -4.79 -4.16
CA ALA A 32 12.48 -5.88 -4.99
C ALA A 32 11.32 -5.42 -5.88
N ASP A 33 10.43 -4.57 -5.37
CA ASP A 33 9.35 -3.97 -6.16
C ASP A 33 9.89 -3.06 -7.26
N LEU A 34 10.97 -2.32 -6.99
CA LEU A 34 11.63 -1.52 -8.01
C LEU A 34 12.12 -2.37 -9.18
N ALA A 35 12.79 -3.48 -8.88
CA ALA A 35 13.25 -4.44 -9.89
C ALA A 35 12.06 -5.06 -10.64
N TRP A 36 10.97 -5.35 -9.94
CA TRP A 36 9.76 -5.90 -10.54
C TRP A 36 9.11 -4.91 -11.51
N LEU A 37 8.90 -3.65 -11.12
CA LEU A 37 8.36 -2.59 -11.99
C LEU A 37 9.18 -2.47 -13.29
N ARG A 38 10.51 -2.43 -13.17
CA ARG A 38 11.45 -2.40 -14.31
C ARG A 38 11.31 -3.64 -15.20
N SER A 39 11.26 -4.82 -14.62
CA SER A 39 11.14 -6.08 -15.38
C SER A 39 9.82 -6.19 -16.17
N ARG A 40 8.82 -5.40 -15.78
CA ARG A 40 7.49 -5.35 -16.40
C ARG A 40 7.29 -4.12 -17.30
N GLY A 41 8.30 -3.26 -17.42
CA GLY A 41 8.23 -2.01 -18.19
C GLY A 41 7.28 -0.95 -17.59
N LEU A 42 6.85 -1.14 -16.34
CA LEU A 42 5.90 -0.23 -15.68
C LEU A 42 6.58 1.07 -15.25
N ASP A 43 7.89 1.05 -15.01
CA ASP A 43 8.72 2.23 -14.79
C ASP A 43 8.69 3.20 -15.97
N ALA A 44 8.77 2.66 -17.21
CA ALA A 44 8.70 3.46 -18.42
C ALA A 44 7.33 4.14 -18.58
N VAL A 45 6.24 3.43 -18.23
CA VAL A 45 4.88 4.01 -18.23
C VAL A 45 4.77 5.13 -17.20
N LEU A 46 5.25 4.91 -15.98
CA LEU A 46 5.24 5.94 -14.93
C LEU A 46 6.03 7.19 -15.36
N ALA A 47 7.20 7.01 -15.98
CA ALA A 47 8.01 8.09 -16.50
C ALA A 47 7.31 8.85 -17.65
N SER A 48 6.71 8.14 -18.60
CA SER A 48 5.96 8.74 -19.70
C SER A 48 4.76 9.55 -19.19
N ARG A 49 4.00 9.01 -18.22
CA ARG A 49 2.89 9.69 -17.57
C ARG A 49 3.34 10.99 -16.88
N ALA A 50 4.41 10.91 -16.09
CA ALA A 50 4.97 12.08 -15.42
C ALA A 50 5.40 13.16 -16.42
N ALA A 51 6.07 12.77 -17.52
CA ALA A 51 6.48 13.69 -18.58
C ALA A 51 5.28 14.34 -19.30
N ALA A 52 4.16 13.63 -19.41
CA ALA A 52 2.90 14.13 -19.96
C ALA A 52 2.07 14.96 -18.96
N GLY A 53 2.58 15.21 -17.75
CA GLY A 53 1.85 15.95 -16.70
C GLY A 53 0.67 15.17 -16.12
N ARG A 54 0.65 13.85 -16.28
CA ARG A 54 -0.44 12.99 -15.80
C ARG A 54 -0.19 12.56 -14.35
N PRO A 55 -1.20 12.59 -13.47
CA PRO A 55 -1.00 12.34 -12.04
C PRO A 55 -0.42 10.95 -11.70
N VAL A 56 0.58 10.96 -10.82
CA VAL A 56 1.17 9.77 -10.16
C VAL A 56 1.35 10.07 -8.68
N LEU A 57 0.87 9.20 -7.79
CA LEU A 57 0.99 9.32 -6.34
C LEU A 57 1.74 8.13 -5.75
N GLY A 58 2.89 8.35 -5.13
CA GLY A 58 3.59 7.36 -4.32
C GLY A 58 3.20 7.46 -2.85
N ILE A 59 2.91 6.31 -2.21
CA ILE A 59 2.64 6.25 -0.77
C ILE A 59 3.66 5.32 -0.10
N CYS A 60 4.36 5.83 0.91
CA CYS A 60 5.38 5.13 1.69
C CYS A 60 6.46 4.51 0.78
N GLY A 61 6.57 3.18 0.69
CA GLY A 61 7.50 2.52 -0.23
C GLY A 61 7.36 3.02 -1.68
N GLY A 62 6.15 3.34 -2.15
CA GLY A 62 5.96 3.91 -3.48
C GLY A 62 6.55 5.31 -3.64
N TYR A 63 6.49 6.14 -2.59
CA TYR A 63 7.17 7.44 -2.59
C TYR A 63 8.70 7.26 -2.69
N GLN A 64 9.25 6.27 -1.97
CA GLN A 64 10.68 5.94 -2.03
C GLN A 64 11.09 5.48 -3.43
N LEU A 65 10.27 4.65 -4.10
CA LEU A 65 10.49 4.19 -5.48
C LEU A 65 10.57 5.35 -6.48
N LEU A 66 9.71 6.35 -6.32
CA LEU A 66 9.66 7.52 -7.21
C LEU A 66 10.88 8.43 -7.08
N GLY A 67 11.66 8.31 -6.00
CA GLY A 67 12.84 9.15 -5.74
C GLY A 67 14.04 8.90 -6.65
N LEU A 68 15.11 9.66 -6.43
CA LEU A 68 16.39 9.58 -7.14
C LEU A 68 17.17 8.31 -6.78
N SER A 69 17.18 7.94 -5.50
CA SER A 69 17.93 6.77 -5.01
C SER A 69 17.35 6.21 -3.72
N ILE A 70 17.56 4.91 -3.53
CA ILE A 70 17.24 4.18 -2.29
C ILE A 70 18.54 3.54 -1.81
N THR A 71 18.99 3.89 -0.61
CA THR A 71 20.08 3.21 0.10
C THR A 71 19.44 2.28 1.12
N ASP A 72 19.63 0.97 0.93
CA ASP A 72 19.04 -0.05 1.79
C ASP A 72 20.04 -1.15 2.16
N ASP A 73 20.71 -0.91 3.29
CA ASP A 73 21.64 -1.83 3.93
C ASP A 73 20.95 -2.75 4.97
N VAL A 74 19.63 -2.60 5.17
CA VAL A 74 18.89 -3.24 6.28
C VAL A 74 17.93 -4.30 5.76
N GLU A 75 16.95 -3.92 4.95
CA GLU A 75 15.89 -4.81 4.47
C GLU A 75 16.40 -5.67 3.30
N SER A 76 16.88 -5.03 2.23
CA SER A 76 17.40 -5.74 1.05
C SER A 76 18.89 -6.03 1.08
N ARG A 77 19.67 -5.26 1.85
CA ARG A 77 21.15 -5.35 1.93
C ARG A 77 21.83 -5.21 0.56
N ARG A 78 21.23 -4.43 -0.33
CA ARG A 78 21.76 -4.18 -1.69
C ARG A 78 22.52 -2.87 -1.81
N GLY A 79 22.68 -2.13 -0.70
CA GLY A 79 23.32 -0.82 -0.71
C GLY A 79 22.47 0.21 -1.44
N THR A 80 23.12 1.11 -2.19
CA THR A 80 22.43 2.15 -2.96
C THR A 80 22.00 1.65 -4.34
N VAL A 81 20.71 1.77 -4.63
CA VAL A 81 20.14 1.56 -5.96
C VAL A 81 19.52 2.85 -6.51
N PRO A 82 19.60 3.11 -7.83
CA PRO A 82 18.89 4.24 -8.43
C PRO A 82 17.39 3.99 -8.37
N GLY A 83 16.61 4.98 -7.95
CA GLY A 83 15.15 4.96 -7.98
C GLY A 83 14.60 5.23 -9.38
N LEU A 84 13.33 5.62 -9.50
CA LEU A 84 12.70 5.99 -10.77
C LEU A 84 13.04 7.42 -11.22
N GLY A 85 13.53 8.27 -10.31
CA GLY A 85 13.99 9.62 -10.61
C GLY A 85 12.88 10.62 -10.96
N LEU A 86 11.65 10.34 -10.53
CA LEU A 86 10.47 11.18 -10.81
C LEU A 86 10.23 12.25 -9.73
N LEU A 87 10.77 12.03 -8.53
CA LEU A 87 10.77 13.00 -7.44
C LEU A 87 12.21 13.31 -7.01
N PRO A 88 12.53 14.57 -6.69
CA PRO A 88 13.85 15.00 -6.24
C PRO A 88 14.07 14.64 -4.75
N VAL A 89 14.00 13.35 -4.43
CA VAL A 89 14.12 12.84 -3.07
C VAL A 89 15.04 11.63 -2.99
N ARG A 90 15.69 11.43 -1.84
CA ARG A 90 16.52 10.24 -1.58
C ARG A 90 16.02 9.54 -0.33
N THR A 91 16.06 8.21 -0.36
CA THR A 91 15.67 7.37 0.77
C THR A 91 16.89 6.66 1.34
N VAL A 92 17.03 6.68 2.67
CA VAL A 92 18.01 5.86 3.40
C VAL A 92 17.27 5.01 4.43
N PHE A 93 17.42 3.69 4.36
CA PHE A 93 16.83 2.77 5.34
C PHE A 93 17.70 2.69 6.60
N GLY A 94 17.08 2.96 7.75
CA GLY A 94 17.67 2.77 9.06
C GLY A 94 17.17 1.49 9.74
N ALA A 95 17.93 1.00 10.72
CA ALA A 95 17.50 -0.11 11.57
C ALA A 95 16.29 0.27 12.45
N GLU A 96 16.23 1.53 12.86
CA GLU A 96 15.13 2.06 13.66
C GLU A 96 13.90 2.29 12.79
N LYS A 97 12.75 1.94 13.37
CA LYS A 97 11.46 2.11 12.72
C LYS A 97 10.83 3.40 13.19
N VAL A 98 10.49 4.27 12.23
CA VAL A 98 9.71 5.48 12.50
C VAL A 98 8.24 5.08 12.63
N LEU A 99 7.62 5.51 13.73
CA LEU A 99 6.21 5.31 14.05
C LEU A 99 5.63 6.63 14.54
N GLY A 100 4.50 7.04 13.99
CA GLY A 100 3.91 8.32 14.36
C GLY A 100 2.46 8.48 13.91
N ARG A 101 1.79 9.46 14.51
CA ARG A 101 0.47 9.96 14.10
C ARG A 101 0.60 11.46 13.85
N PRO A 102 1.15 11.85 12.70
CA PRO A 102 1.45 13.24 12.42
C PRO A 102 0.16 14.01 12.13
N THR A 103 0.26 15.33 12.27
CA THR A 103 -0.79 16.27 11.91
C THR A 103 -0.28 17.22 10.84
N GLY A 104 -1.13 17.59 9.89
CA GLY A 104 -0.78 18.52 8.83
C GLY A 104 -1.99 18.92 8.01
N ALA A 105 -1.74 19.54 6.86
CA ALA A 105 -2.79 19.93 5.93
C ALA A 105 -2.36 19.80 4.47
N TYR A 106 -3.32 19.46 3.62
CA TYR A 106 -3.22 19.51 2.16
C TYR A 106 -3.89 20.80 1.67
N GLY A 107 -3.10 21.83 1.38
CA GLY A 107 -3.64 23.17 1.16
C GLY A 107 -4.50 23.63 2.36
N PRO A 108 -5.76 24.03 2.16
CA PRO A 108 -6.65 24.43 3.25
C PRO A 108 -7.30 23.24 3.97
N HIS A 109 -7.05 21.99 3.56
CA HIS A 109 -7.74 20.81 4.07
C HIS A 109 -6.91 20.11 5.16
N PRO A 110 -7.36 20.08 6.43
CA PRO A 110 -6.66 19.37 7.49
C PRO A 110 -6.60 17.86 7.22
N VAL A 111 -5.45 17.26 7.56
CA VAL A 111 -5.29 15.81 7.62
C VAL A 111 -5.79 15.34 8.99
N THR A 112 -6.92 14.64 9.00
CA THR A 112 -7.57 14.15 10.23
C THR A 112 -7.14 12.74 10.61
N THR A 113 -6.63 12.00 9.62
CA THR A 113 -6.26 10.60 9.73
C THR A 113 -4.91 10.44 9.04
N ALA A 114 -3.83 10.39 9.82
CA ALA A 114 -2.51 10.07 9.29
C ALA A 114 -1.72 9.24 10.29
N TYR A 115 -0.93 8.33 9.74
CA TYR A 115 0.09 7.62 10.50
C TYR A 115 1.28 7.28 9.61
N GLU A 116 2.43 7.13 10.23
CA GLU A 116 3.68 6.75 9.56
C GLU A 116 4.24 5.49 10.21
N ILE A 117 4.77 4.61 9.36
CA ILE A 117 5.30 3.32 9.77
C ILE A 117 6.35 2.83 8.75
N HIS A 118 7.59 3.29 8.90
CA HIS A 118 8.63 3.02 7.90
C HIS A 118 10.04 3.00 8.48
N HIS A 119 10.94 2.29 7.80
CA HIS A 119 12.38 2.31 8.07
C HIS A 119 13.14 3.32 7.19
N GLY A 120 12.63 3.59 5.98
CA GLY A 120 13.22 4.54 5.04
C GLY A 120 12.99 5.98 5.49
N VAL A 121 14.06 6.72 5.77
CA VAL A 121 14.04 8.16 6.01
C VAL A 121 14.28 8.86 4.68
N ILE A 122 13.41 9.83 4.36
CA ILE A 122 13.43 10.52 3.07
C ILE A 122 13.96 11.94 3.25
N THR A 123 14.95 12.29 2.43
CA THR A 123 15.45 13.66 2.28
C THR A 123 14.91 14.25 1.00
N VAL A 124 14.28 15.43 1.11
CA VAL A 124 13.76 16.20 -0.02
C VAL A 124 14.86 17.16 -0.50
N GLU A 125 15.31 17.01 -1.74
CA GLU A 125 16.37 17.82 -2.35
C GLU A 125 15.82 18.90 -3.31
N GLY A 126 14.51 18.89 -3.57
CA GLY A 126 13.81 19.86 -4.41
C GLY A 126 12.30 19.65 -4.42
N GLY A 127 11.59 20.36 -5.30
CA GLY A 127 10.13 20.31 -5.38
C GLY A 127 9.44 21.04 -4.22
N GLU A 128 8.13 20.88 -4.14
CA GLU A 128 7.29 21.47 -3.09
C GLU A 128 6.88 20.42 -2.07
N HIS A 129 6.72 20.79 -0.81
CA HIS A 129 6.14 19.88 0.17
C HIS A 129 4.67 19.61 -0.15
N LEU A 130 4.26 18.33 -0.11
CA LEU A 130 2.89 17.93 -0.43
C LEU A 130 1.91 18.34 0.68
N PHE A 131 2.35 18.22 1.93
CA PHE A 131 1.60 18.58 3.12
C PHE A 131 2.36 19.62 3.94
N SER A 132 1.64 20.59 4.49
CA SER A 132 2.18 21.50 5.48
C SER A 132 2.20 20.83 6.88
N PRO A 133 3.24 21.06 7.70
CA PRO A 133 4.31 22.05 7.53
C PRO A 133 5.54 21.61 6.71
N GLY A 134 5.61 20.38 6.19
CA GLY A 134 6.78 19.98 5.40
C GLY A 134 6.89 18.49 5.10
N GLU A 135 5.78 17.78 4.92
CA GLU A 135 5.80 16.36 4.59
C GLU A 135 5.49 16.10 3.11
N GLY A 136 6.09 15.04 2.58
CA GLY A 136 5.93 14.63 1.20
C GLY A 136 6.64 15.56 0.22
N CYS A 137 6.52 15.23 -1.05
CA CYS A 137 7.09 15.98 -2.15
C CYS A 137 6.12 15.99 -3.34
N ARG A 138 6.01 17.13 -3.99
CA ARG A 138 5.32 17.36 -5.26
C ARG A 138 6.32 17.92 -6.26
N GLN A 139 6.38 17.29 -7.43
CA GLN A 139 7.09 17.80 -8.60
C GLN A 139 6.18 17.65 -9.82
N GLY A 140 5.61 18.77 -10.28
CA GLY A 140 4.61 18.74 -11.36
C GLY A 140 3.40 17.89 -10.98
N SER A 141 3.12 16.85 -11.77
CA SER A 141 2.01 15.90 -11.55
C SER A 141 2.39 14.70 -10.67
N VAL A 142 3.64 14.60 -10.22
CA VAL A 142 4.12 13.50 -9.38
C VAL A 142 4.08 13.92 -7.93
N LEU A 143 3.47 13.09 -7.10
CA LEU A 143 3.21 13.30 -5.68
C LEU A 143 3.79 12.13 -4.88
N GLY A 144 4.28 12.42 -3.68
CA GLY A 144 4.82 11.40 -2.79
C GLY A 144 4.63 11.76 -1.33
N THR A 145 4.27 10.79 -0.50
CA THR A 145 4.13 10.95 0.96
C THR A 145 4.44 9.65 1.70
N VAL A 146 4.96 9.74 2.92
CA VAL A 146 5.07 8.61 3.85
C VAL A 146 3.81 8.43 4.71
N TRP A 147 2.90 9.41 4.71
CA TRP A 147 1.68 9.38 5.51
C TRP A 147 0.66 8.43 4.91
N HIS A 148 0.48 7.31 5.60
CA HIS A 148 -0.66 6.43 5.39
C HIS A 148 -1.91 7.06 6.00
N GLY A 149 -3.08 6.66 5.49
CA GLY A 149 -4.36 7.15 6.00
C GLY A 149 -4.70 8.58 5.57
N ALA A 150 -3.77 9.38 5.01
CA ALA A 150 -4.04 10.77 4.65
C ALA A 150 -5.26 10.94 3.73
N LEU A 151 -5.50 9.99 2.81
CA LEU A 151 -6.68 9.96 1.92
C LEU A 151 -7.97 9.45 2.59
N GLU A 152 -7.91 9.00 3.83
CA GLU A 152 -9.09 8.75 4.66
C GLU A 152 -9.70 10.07 5.16
N SER A 153 -8.90 11.14 5.19
CA SER A 153 -9.38 12.51 5.44
C SER A 153 -10.20 12.99 4.24
N ASP A 154 -11.53 13.12 4.41
CA ASP A 154 -12.45 13.41 3.31
C ASP A 154 -12.06 14.68 2.52
N GLY A 155 -11.67 15.74 3.23
CA GLY A 155 -11.24 16.99 2.59
C GLY A 155 -10.00 16.82 1.70
N VAL A 156 -8.98 16.11 2.21
CA VAL A 156 -7.74 15.82 1.48
C VAL A 156 -8.03 14.97 0.25
N ARG A 157 -8.78 13.88 0.43
CA ARG A 157 -9.14 12.96 -0.67
C ARG A 157 -9.91 13.68 -1.77
N ARG A 158 -10.92 14.46 -1.42
CA ARG A 158 -11.75 15.17 -2.39
C ARG A 158 -10.97 16.25 -3.12
N ALA A 159 -10.10 16.98 -2.42
CA ALA A 159 -9.23 17.98 -3.05
C ALA A 159 -8.28 17.35 -4.06
N LEU A 160 -7.60 16.25 -3.69
CA LEU A 160 -6.74 15.51 -4.61
C LEU A 160 -7.52 14.98 -5.83
N LEU A 161 -8.71 14.40 -5.63
CA LEU A 161 -9.53 13.88 -6.72
C LEU A 161 -10.04 14.99 -7.65
N ALA A 162 -10.34 16.17 -7.13
CA ALA A 162 -10.70 17.33 -7.94
C ALA A 162 -9.52 17.78 -8.82
N GLU A 163 -8.30 17.82 -8.29
CA GLU A 163 -7.09 18.08 -9.09
C GLU A 163 -6.87 17.04 -10.18
N VAL A 164 -7.07 15.75 -9.86
CA VAL A 164 -6.95 14.65 -10.83
C VAL A 164 -8.00 14.79 -11.93
N ALA A 165 -9.25 15.09 -11.57
CA ALA A 165 -10.33 15.29 -12.54
C ALA A 165 -10.03 16.46 -13.48
N GLN A 166 -9.55 17.58 -12.92
CA GLN A 166 -9.14 18.74 -13.70
C GLN A 166 -7.99 18.40 -14.66
N ALA A 167 -6.96 17.69 -14.19
CA ALA A 167 -5.84 17.27 -15.03
C ALA A 167 -6.27 16.30 -16.15
N ALA A 168 -7.28 15.48 -15.90
CA ALA A 168 -7.86 14.57 -16.88
C ALA A 168 -8.92 15.21 -17.80
N GLY A 169 -9.27 16.49 -17.58
CA GLY A 169 -10.34 17.16 -18.33
C GLY A 169 -11.74 16.59 -18.05
N ARG A 170 -11.94 15.95 -16.89
CA ARG A 170 -13.20 15.32 -16.48
C ARG A 170 -13.95 16.23 -15.52
N GLN A 171 -15.28 16.24 -15.64
CA GLN A 171 -16.15 16.81 -14.62
C GLN A 171 -16.39 15.77 -13.53
N TRP A 172 -16.11 16.13 -12.28
CA TRP A 172 -16.33 15.28 -11.13
C TRP A 172 -16.78 16.11 -9.93
N GLU A 173 -17.74 15.58 -9.17
CA GLU A 173 -18.26 16.18 -7.95
C GLU A 173 -18.19 15.16 -6.81
N PRO A 174 -17.77 15.58 -5.60
CA PRO A 174 -17.64 14.68 -4.46
C PRO A 174 -19.00 14.21 -3.94
N GLY A 175 -19.01 13.05 -3.30
CA GLY A 175 -20.17 12.59 -2.54
C GLY A 175 -20.23 13.21 -1.14
N ASN A 176 -21.35 12.99 -0.45
CA ASN A 176 -21.56 13.47 0.92
C ASN A 176 -21.15 12.47 2.01
N ALA A 177 -20.88 11.21 1.63
CA ALA A 177 -20.51 10.17 2.59
C ALA A 177 -19.14 10.43 3.21
N SER A 178 -19.03 10.33 4.54
CA SER A 178 -17.75 10.36 5.22
C SER A 178 -17.06 9.00 5.16
N PHE A 179 -15.73 9.00 5.04
CA PHE A 179 -14.97 7.75 5.07
C PHE A 179 -15.15 7.02 6.40
N GLU A 180 -15.02 7.74 7.51
CA GLU A 180 -15.17 7.20 8.86
C GLU A 180 -16.55 6.57 9.06
N GLY A 181 -17.62 7.26 8.66
CA GLY A 181 -18.99 6.75 8.80
C GLY A 181 -19.22 5.46 7.98
N VAL A 182 -18.73 5.43 6.74
CA VAL A 182 -18.81 4.22 5.89
C VAL A 182 -17.98 3.07 6.47
N ARG A 183 -16.79 3.37 7.01
CA ARG A 183 -15.93 2.37 7.65
C ARG A 183 -16.59 1.80 8.90
N GLN A 184 -17.15 2.65 9.75
CA GLN A 184 -17.83 2.23 10.97
C GLN A 184 -19.02 1.33 10.66
N ALA A 185 -19.89 1.74 9.73
CA ALA A 185 -21.05 0.92 9.35
C ALA A 185 -20.66 -0.47 8.80
N ARG A 186 -19.52 -0.59 8.11
CA ARG A 186 -19.00 -1.89 7.65
C ARG A 186 -18.44 -2.74 8.78
N LEU A 187 -17.78 -2.12 9.76
CA LEU A 187 -17.29 -2.83 10.94
C LEU A 187 -18.45 -3.30 11.81
N ASP A 188 -19.48 -2.48 11.98
CA ASP A 188 -20.70 -2.85 12.69
C ASP A 188 -21.39 -4.04 12.01
N ALA A 189 -21.56 -3.98 10.68
CA ALA A 189 -22.13 -5.10 9.92
C ALA A 189 -21.31 -6.40 10.04
N LEU A 190 -19.97 -6.31 10.10
CA LEU A 190 -19.11 -7.47 10.34
C LEU A 190 -19.29 -7.99 11.78
N GLY A 191 -19.41 -7.09 12.75
CA GLY A 191 -19.70 -7.40 14.14
C GLY A 191 -21.02 -8.15 14.30
N ASP A 192 -22.08 -7.66 13.65
CA ASP A 192 -23.41 -8.29 13.63
C ASP A 192 -23.34 -9.70 13.03
N LEU A 193 -22.65 -9.87 11.89
CA LEU A 193 -22.45 -11.19 11.29
C LEU A 193 -21.70 -12.16 12.21
N VAL A 194 -20.73 -11.67 12.98
CA VAL A 194 -20.04 -12.49 13.99
C VAL A 194 -20.98 -12.84 15.13
N ALA A 195 -21.71 -11.87 15.68
CA ALA A 195 -22.63 -12.09 16.79
C ALA A 195 -23.78 -13.05 16.42
N ASP A 196 -24.31 -12.93 15.21
CA ASP A 196 -25.48 -13.70 14.76
C ASP A 196 -25.12 -15.11 14.27
N HIS A 197 -23.87 -15.36 13.88
CA HIS A 197 -23.48 -16.59 13.18
C HIS A 197 -22.24 -17.29 13.73
N LEU A 198 -21.51 -16.70 14.68
CA LEU A 198 -20.38 -17.34 15.34
C LEU A 198 -20.72 -17.64 16.80
N ASP A 199 -20.41 -18.86 17.24
CA ASP A 199 -20.41 -19.19 18.67
C ASP A 199 -19.20 -18.50 19.33
N THR A 200 -19.39 -17.25 19.71
CA THR A 200 -18.33 -16.43 20.32
C THR A 200 -17.89 -17.00 21.66
N ASP A 201 -18.78 -17.66 22.40
CA ASP A 201 -18.46 -18.29 23.68
C ASP A 201 -17.50 -19.47 23.48
N ALA A 202 -17.75 -20.32 22.48
CA ALA A 202 -16.84 -21.41 22.13
C ALA A 202 -15.48 -20.89 21.67
N VAL A 203 -15.43 -19.80 20.91
CA VAL A 203 -14.16 -19.17 20.49
C VAL A 203 -13.40 -18.62 21.70
N MET A 204 -14.07 -17.92 22.61
CA MET A 204 -13.47 -17.42 23.84
C MET A 204 -12.96 -18.56 24.72
N GLN A 205 -13.73 -19.64 24.86
CA GLN A 205 -13.30 -20.82 25.60
C GLN A 205 -12.02 -21.45 25.01
N LEU A 206 -11.90 -21.52 23.67
CA LEU A 206 -10.69 -22.00 23.00
C LEU A 206 -9.48 -21.10 23.23
N LEU A 207 -9.68 -19.77 23.26
CA LEU A 207 -8.60 -18.80 23.54
C LEU A 207 -8.11 -18.92 24.98
N ASP A 208 -9.03 -19.09 25.93
CA ASP A 208 -8.70 -19.15 27.36
C ASP A 208 -8.17 -20.51 27.80
N SER A 209 -8.77 -21.60 27.30
CA SER A 209 -8.51 -22.97 27.78
C SER A 209 -7.69 -23.81 26.82
N GLY A 210 -7.39 -23.29 25.62
CA GLY A 210 -6.74 -24.03 24.54
C GLY A 210 -7.67 -25.02 23.84
N ALA A 211 -7.15 -25.67 22.80
CA ALA A 211 -7.88 -26.69 22.06
C ALA A 211 -8.13 -27.93 22.95
N PRO A 212 -9.33 -28.54 22.90
CA PRO A 212 -9.59 -29.81 23.57
C PRO A 212 -8.57 -30.88 23.14
N ALA A 213 -8.01 -31.60 24.11
CA ALA A 213 -6.89 -32.52 23.90
C ALA A 213 -7.20 -33.72 22.98
N ASN A 214 -8.47 -33.95 22.66
CA ASN A 214 -8.97 -35.10 21.90
C ASN A 214 -9.53 -34.74 20.52
N LEU A 215 -9.23 -33.54 19.98
CA LEU A 215 -9.66 -33.18 18.63
C LEU A 215 -8.84 -33.93 17.55
N PRO A 216 -9.49 -34.43 16.49
CA PRO A 216 -8.78 -35.02 15.36
C PRO A 216 -8.00 -33.93 14.61
N PHE A 217 -6.78 -34.25 14.20
CA PHE A 217 -6.01 -33.37 13.34
C PHE A 217 -6.52 -33.43 11.90
N VAL A 218 -6.73 -32.27 11.30
CA VAL A 218 -7.02 -32.14 9.86
C VAL A 218 -5.70 -31.82 9.14
N PRO A 219 -5.26 -32.63 8.16
CA PRO A 219 -4.10 -32.31 7.35
C PRO A 219 -4.24 -30.93 6.68
N PRO A 220 -3.18 -30.10 6.60
CA PRO A 220 -1.78 -30.41 6.92
C PRO A 220 -1.36 -30.10 8.38
N GLY A 221 -2.30 -29.78 9.27
CA GLY A 221 -2.02 -29.31 10.64
C GLY A 221 -1.66 -30.40 11.67
N ALA A 222 -1.53 -31.65 11.25
CA ALA A 222 -1.14 -32.75 12.13
C ALA A 222 0.35 -32.64 12.52
N PRO A 223 0.74 -32.90 13.78
CA PRO A 223 2.15 -33.13 14.13
C PRO A 223 2.68 -34.26 13.25
N ALA A 224 3.91 -34.11 12.77
CA ALA A 224 4.45 -34.89 11.65
C ALA A 224 4.33 -36.42 11.86
N GLN A 225 3.31 -37.01 11.23
CA GLN A 225 3.36 -38.36 10.68
C GLN A 225 3.05 -38.27 9.18
N ALA A 226 3.75 -39.12 8.42
CA ALA A 226 4.05 -38.99 6.99
C ALA A 226 2.91 -38.49 6.09
N ALA A 227 3.23 -37.48 5.28
CA ALA A 227 2.34 -36.84 4.32
C ALA A 227 1.98 -37.72 3.12
N THR A 228 0.74 -37.57 2.62
CA THR A 228 0.35 -37.93 1.24
C THR A 228 -0.23 -36.66 0.58
N PRO A 229 0.11 -36.32 -0.68
CA PRO A 229 -0.27 -35.03 -1.26
C PRO A 229 -1.70 -35.03 -1.88
N ALA A 230 -2.35 -33.87 -1.88
CA ALA A 230 -3.61 -33.58 -2.58
C ALA A 230 -3.41 -32.53 -3.71
N PRO A 231 -4.24 -32.54 -4.78
CA PRO A 231 -4.01 -31.76 -6.00
C PRO A 231 -4.55 -30.31 -5.96
N SER A 232 -4.07 -29.50 -6.91
CA SER A 232 -4.28 -28.05 -7.04
C SER A 232 -5.54 -27.67 -7.83
N LEU A 233 -6.19 -26.56 -7.42
CA LEU A 233 -7.29 -25.91 -8.14
C LEU A 233 -6.82 -24.64 -8.85
N ARG A 234 -7.28 -24.45 -10.09
CA ARG A 234 -7.01 -23.31 -10.98
C ARG A 234 -7.89 -22.10 -10.64
N ALA A 235 -7.37 -20.91 -10.93
CA ALA A 235 -8.04 -19.62 -10.86
C ALA A 235 -9.00 -19.38 -12.05
N ALA A 236 -10.10 -18.68 -11.79
CA ALA A 236 -11.04 -18.16 -12.79
C ALA A 236 -10.82 -16.65 -13.02
N ALA A 237 -11.02 -16.23 -14.26
CA ALA A 237 -10.75 -14.90 -14.81
C ALA A 237 -11.83 -13.84 -14.47
N ALA A 238 -11.42 -12.58 -14.52
CA ALA A 238 -12.27 -11.40 -14.34
C ALA A 238 -12.97 -10.99 -15.65
N ALA A 239 -14.20 -10.47 -15.52
CA ALA A 239 -14.98 -9.90 -16.61
C ALA A 239 -14.83 -8.36 -16.67
N SER A 240 -14.75 -7.84 -17.89
CA SER A 240 -14.62 -6.41 -18.24
C SER A 240 -15.98 -5.72 -18.29
N LEU A 241 -16.07 -4.49 -17.76
CA LEU A 241 -17.18 -3.56 -17.99
C LEU A 241 -16.70 -2.10 -18.08
N ASP A 242 -17.24 -1.48 -19.15
CA ASP A 242 -17.40 -0.09 -19.62
C ASP A 242 -16.90 1.08 -18.74
N THR A 243 -16.08 1.97 -19.31
CA THR A 243 -15.28 3.00 -18.60
C THR A 243 -15.62 4.46 -18.93
N ASP A 244 -16.66 4.75 -19.70
CA ASP A 244 -16.74 6.06 -20.38
C ASP A 244 -17.27 7.26 -19.55
N THR A 245 -17.26 7.18 -18.21
CA THR A 245 -17.74 8.30 -17.35
C THR A 245 -17.16 8.38 -15.94
N ARG A 246 -16.11 7.61 -15.62
CA ARG A 246 -15.57 7.51 -14.25
C ARG A 246 -14.10 7.89 -14.18
N LEU A 247 -13.69 8.48 -13.05
CA LEU A 247 -12.29 8.64 -12.69
C LEU A 247 -11.68 7.26 -12.48
N ASN A 248 -10.70 6.89 -13.29
CA ASN A 248 -10.02 5.61 -13.24
C ASN A 248 -8.73 5.74 -12.43
N ILE A 249 -8.76 5.25 -11.18
CA ILE A 249 -7.59 5.19 -10.30
C ILE A 249 -7.03 3.78 -10.34
N THR A 250 -5.76 3.67 -10.67
CA THR A 250 -5.12 2.37 -10.84
C THR A 250 -3.89 2.23 -9.96
N THR A 251 -3.76 1.07 -9.33
CA THR A 251 -2.61 0.70 -8.51
C THR A 251 -1.85 -0.44 -9.17
N PRO A 252 -0.52 -0.36 -9.40
CA PRO A 252 0.25 -1.51 -9.89
C PRO A 252 0.10 -2.71 -8.94
N ALA A 253 -0.03 -3.91 -9.51
CA ALA A 253 0.06 -5.13 -8.74
C ALA A 253 1.41 -5.19 -8.01
N THR A 254 1.41 -5.57 -6.73
CA THR A 254 2.62 -5.70 -5.93
C THR A 254 3.23 -7.09 -6.08
N ASN A 255 4.53 -7.23 -5.80
CA ASN A 255 5.18 -8.54 -5.77
C ASN A 255 4.57 -9.42 -4.66
N ARG A 256 3.75 -10.41 -5.04
CA ARG A 256 3.07 -11.32 -4.08
C ARG A 256 3.99 -12.39 -3.49
N ASN A 257 5.28 -12.45 -3.86
CA ASN A 257 6.20 -13.44 -3.34
C ASN A 257 7.62 -12.88 -3.12
N PRO A 258 7.82 -11.99 -2.13
CA PRO A 258 9.15 -11.69 -1.64
C PRO A 258 9.56 -12.87 -0.77
N ALA A 259 10.44 -13.74 -1.25
CA ALA A 259 10.90 -14.88 -0.46
C ALA A 259 11.35 -14.40 0.94
N ALA A 260 10.58 -14.78 1.97
CA ALA A 260 10.94 -14.56 3.36
C ALA A 260 12.15 -15.43 3.67
N THR A 261 13.35 -14.83 3.68
CA THR A 261 14.52 -15.47 4.27
C THR A 261 14.22 -15.70 5.75
N ARG A 262 13.86 -16.94 6.11
CA ARG A 262 13.74 -17.38 7.51
C ARG A 262 15.04 -17.03 8.23
N LYS A 263 14.93 -16.29 9.33
CA LYS A 263 15.99 -16.11 10.31
C LYS A 263 16.33 -17.50 10.90
N PRO A 264 17.61 -17.93 10.96
CA PRO A 264 17.96 -19.06 11.79
C PRO A 264 17.75 -18.66 13.27
N ALA A 265 17.19 -19.57 14.06
CA ALA A 265 16.97 -19.38 15.48
C ALA A 265 18.32 -19.22 16.20
N ASP A 266 18.42 -18.21 17.08
CA ASP A 266 19.52 -18.09 18.04
C ASP A 266 19.54 -19.34 18.92
N GLN A 267 20.68 -20.05 18.93
CA GLN A 267 21.00 -20.99 19.99
C GLN A 267 21.59 -20.20 21.17
N PRO A 268 21.15 -20.46 22.42
CA PRO A 268 21.75 -19.84 23.58
C PRO A 268 23.17 -20.38 23.79
N ASP A 269 24.13 -19.46 23.90
CA ASP A 269 25.53 -19.74 24.21
C ASP A 269 25.63 -20.19 25.67
N THR A 270 25.82 -21.51 25.87
CA THR A 270 26.22 -22.08 27.15
C THR A 270 27.74 -22.19 27.18
N SER A 271 28.42 -21.18 27.71
CA SER A 271 29.77 -21.37 28.25
C SER A 271 29.91 -20.62 29.58
N ALA A 272 29.78 -21.41 30.65
CA ALA A 272 30.33 -21.09 31.95
C ALA A 272 31.86 -21.25 31.92
N SER A 273 32.57 -20.28 32.47
CA SER A 273 33.80 -20.43 33.28
C SER A 273 34.07 -19.11 33.99
#